data_AF-A0A800A575-F1
#
_entry.id   AF-A0A800A575-F1
#
_cell.length_a   1.000
_cell.length_b   1.000
_cell.length_c   1.000
_cell.angle_alpha   90.00
_cell.angle_beta   90.00
_cell.angle_gamma   90.00
#
_symmetry.space_group_name_H-M   'P 1'
#
loop_
_entity.id
_entity.type
_entity.pdbx_description
1 polymer ?
#
loop_
_entity_poly.entity_id
_entity_poly.type
_entity_poly.pdbx_seq_one_letter_code
_entity_poly.pdbx_strand_id
1 'polypeptide(L)'
;MNATVNTPLFPLIRHLSKFATPVFMRLPVSANMITTASMVTGLAAAWCVTLGTPGADIAAGAVFVITYILDNCDGEIARLKDQCSTFGMRFDSFVDWVVHTALFAGLGIGAAARFDNELWFWMGMVAAAG
;
A
#
# COMPACT_ATOMS: atom_id res chain seq x y z
N MET A 1 33.72 12.26 -26.88
CA MET A 1 33.78 11.63 -25.55
C MET A 1 32.34 11.35 -25.14
N ASN A 2 31.90 10.10 -25.35
CA ASN A 2 30.52 9.68 -25.13
C ASN A 2 30.33 9.34 -23.64
N ALA A 3 29.51 10.11 -22.94
CA ALA A 3 29.00 9.72 -21.64
C ALA A 3 27.84 8.72 -21.87
N THR A 4 28.16 7.44 -21.82
CA THR A 4 27.17 6.36 -21.70
C THR A 4 26.48 6.51 -20.34
N VAL A 5 25.31 7.16 -20.35
CA VAL A 5 24.41 7.21 -19.19
C VAL A 5 23.91 5.79 -18.96
N ASN A 6 24.50 5.12 -17.97
CA ASN A 6 23.99 3.88 -17.40
C ASN A 6 22.63 4.18 -16.76
N THR A 7 21.52 3.97 -17.48
CA THR A 7 20.19 3.90 -16.89
C THR A 7 20.01 2.50 -16.29
N PRO A 8 20.05 2.32 -14.96
CA PRO A 8 19.64 1.06 -14.38
C PRO A 8 18.14 0.86 -14.64
N LEU A 9 17.82 -0.41 -14.92
CA LEU A 9 16.51 -0.98 -15.10
C LEU A 9 15.45 -0.34 -14.19
N PHE A 10 14.34 0.16 -14.74
CA PHE A 10 12.96 -0.24 -14.39
C PHE A 10 11.93 0.57 -15.22
N PRO A 11 11.60 0.11 -16.45
CA PRO A 11 10.68 0.80 -17.36
C PRO A 11 9.19 0.83 -16.91
N LEU A 12 8.82 0.00 -15.92
CA LEU A 12 7.43 -0.20 -15.49
C LEU A 12 6.92 0.92 -14.56
N ILE A 13 7.78 1.39 -13.64
CA ILE A 13 7.46 2.48 -12.69
C ILE A 13 7.08 3.78 -13.44
N ARG A 14 7.66 3.99 -14.63
CA ARG A 14 7.41 5.18 -15.45
C ARG A 14 6.02 5.19 -16.14
N HIS A 15 5.35 4.04 -16.28
CA HIS A 15 4.08 3.94 -17.00
C HIS A 15 2.87 4.16 -16.09
N LEU A 16 2.91 3.68 -14.84
CA LEU A 16 1.90 4.02 -13.83
C LEU A 16 1.91 5.53 -13.55
N SER A 17 3.12 6.12 -13.54
CA SER A 17 3.29 7.52 -13.18
C SER A 17 2.60 8.55 -14.08
N LYS A 18 2.30 8.18 -15.32
CA LYS A 18 1.60 9.07 -16.24
C LYS A 18 0.11 9.24 -15.94
N PHE A 19 -0.53 8.30 -15.25
CA PHE A 19 -1.99 8.30 -15.09
C PHE A 19 -2.47 9.10 -13.88
N ALA A 20 -1.73 9.07 -12.76
CA ALA A 20 -2.14 9.74 -11.52
C ALA A 20 -1.68 11.21 -11.44
N THR A 21 -0.51 11.51 -11.99
CA THR A 21 0.13 12.83 -12.01
C THR A 21 -0.79 14.01 -12.36
N PRO A 22 -1.61 13.98 -13.44
CA PRO A 22 -2.43 15.14 -13.83
C PRO A 22 -3.64 15.40 -12.93
N VAL A 23 -4.13 14.39 -12.19
CA VAL A 23 -5.30 14.53 -11.30
C VAL A 23 -4.89 15.21 -9.99
N PHE A 24 -3.77 14.77 -9.40
CA PHE A 24 -3.29 15.33 -8.13
C PHE A 24 -2.53 16.66 -8.25
N MET A 25 -2.08 17.02 -9.45
CA MET A 25 -1.51 18.35 -9.72
C MET A 25 -2.55 19.46 -9.58
N ARG A 26 -3.84 19.14 -9.73
CA ARG A 26 -4.97 20.08 -9.60
C ARG A 26 -5.53 20.20 -8.18
N LEU A 27 -5.11 19.30 -7.29
CA LEU A 27 -5.59 19.25 -5.91
C LEU A 27 -4.51 19.81 -4.96
N PRO A 28 -4.85 20.67 -3.99
CA PRO A 28 -3.93 21.16 -2.95
C PRO A 28 -3.66 20.07 -1.89
N VAL A 29 -3.45 18.83 -2.34
CA VAL A 29 -3.19 17.67 -1.50
C VAL A 29 -1.67 17.47 -1.42
N SER A 30 -1.16 17.35 -0.20
CA SER A 30 0.25 17.05 0.08
C SER A 30 0.52 15.55 -0.02
N ALA A 31 1.76 15.15 -0.31
CA ALA A 31 2.15 13.73 -0.35
C ALA A 31 1.72 12.98 0.93
N ASN A 32 2.00 13.55 2.11
CA ASN A 32 1.65 12.94 3.40
C ASN A 32 0.13 12.70 3.60
N MET A 33 -0.74 13.51 2.99
CA MET A 33 -2.19 13.28 3.05
C MET A 33 -2.60 12.06 2.24
N ILE A 34 -1.88 11.78 1.15
CA ILE A 34 -2.13 10.62 0.29
C ILE A 34 -1.60 9.36 0.96
N THR A 35 -0.42 9.41 1.58
CA THR A 35 0.10 8.34 2.45
C THR A 35 -0.85 8.05 3.62
N THR A 36 -1.46 9.10 4.20
CA THR A 36 -2.47 8.90 5.25
C THR A 36 -3.74 8.25 4.69
N ALA A 37 -4.15 8.62 3.48
CA ALA A 37 -5.30 8.00 2.82
C ALA A 37 -5.04 6.53 2.49
N SER A 38 -3.84 6.19 1.99
CA SER A 38 -3.43 4.79 1.74
C SER A 38 -3.42 4.00 3.04
N MET A 39 -2.92 4.57 4.14
CA MET A 39 -3.00 3.94 5.47
C MET A 39 -4.44 3.59 5.88
N VAL A 40 -5.36 4.55 5.76
CA VAL A 40 -6.76 4.35 6.14
C VAL A 40 -7.43 3.28 5.27
N THR A 41 -7.22 3.32 3.95
CA THR A 41 -7.78 2.30 3.05
C THR A 41 -7.15 0.93 3.29
N GLY A 42 -5.85 0.87 3.58
CA GLY A 42 -5.14 -0.38 3.88
C GLY A 42 -5.65 -1.04 5.16
N LEU A 43 -5.85 -0.25 6.22
CA LEU A 43 -6.44 -0.73 7.47
C LEU A 43 -7.90 -1.15 7.30
N ALA A 44 -8.67 -0.46 6.44
CA ALA A 44 -10.03 -0.88 6.11
C ALA A 44 -10.04 -2.23 5.36
N ALA A 45 -9.12 -2.45 4.43
CA ALA A 45 -8.95 -3.74 3.78
C ALA A 45 -8.58 -4.84 4.79
N ALA A 46 -7.63 -4.57 5.69
CA ALA A 46 -7.24 -5.48 6.75
C ALA A 46 -8.40 -5.82 7.69
N TRP A 47 -9.27 -4.86 8.01
CA TRP A 47 -10.47 -5.12 8.79
C TRP A 47 -11.45 -6.02 8.02
N CYS A 48 -11.69 -5.75 6.74
CA CYS A 48 -12.61 -6.55 5.92
C CYS A 48 -12.19 -8.03 5.83
N VAL A 49 -10.89 -8.35 5.72
CA VAL A 49 -10.44 -9.75 5.67
C VAL A 49 -10.71 -10.52 6.97
N THR A 50 -10.78 -9.84 8.11
CA THR A 50 -11.07 -10.51 9.40
C THR A 50 -12.47 -11.13 9.46
N LEU A 51 -13.40 -10.66 8.61
CA LEU A 51 -14.76 -11.18 8.55
C LEU A 51 -14.82 -12.62 8.02
N GLY A 52 -13.79 -13.09 7.32
CA GLY A 52 -13.68 -14.50 6.88
C GLY A 52 -14.76 -14.95 5.88
N THR A 53 -15.46 -14.01 5.25
CA THR A 53 -16.49 -14.31 4.23
C THR A 53 -15.95 -14.06 2.82
N PRO A 54 -16.32 -14.88 1.81
CA PRO A 54 -15.84 -14.70 0.44
C PRO A 54 -16.14 -13.31 -0.14
N GLY A 55 -17.28 -12.72 0.20
CA GLY A 55 -17.64 -11.37 -0.25
C GLY A 55 -16.75 -10.29 0.37
N ALA A 56 -16.43 -10.42 1.65
CA ALA A 56 -15.52 -9.50 2.34
C ALA A 56 -14.08 -9.63 1.84
N ASP A 57 -13.63 -10.85 1.51
CA ASP A 57 -12.29 -11.09 0.94
C ASP A 57 -12.12 -10.39 -0.42
N ILE A 58 -13.14 -10.46 -1.29
CA ILE A 58 -13.14 -9.77 -2.58
C ILE A 58 -13.14 -8.24 -2.39
N ALA A 59 -13.98 -7.73 -1.48
CA ALA A 59 -14.04 -6.31 -1.18
C ALA A 59 -12.70 -5.81 -0.61
N ALA A 60 -12.08 -6.58 0.30
CA ALA A 60 -10.77 -6.28 0.85
C ALA A 60 -9.70 -6.23 -0.23
N GLY A 61 -9.67 -7.21 -1.15
CA GLY A 61 -8.75 -7.20 -2.29
C GLY A 61 -8.93 -5.95 -3.17
N ALA A 62 -10.17 -5.56 -3.48
CA ALA A 62 -10.44 -4.35 -4.25
C ALA A 62 -9.97 -3.07 -3.55
N VAL A 63 -10.23 -2.95 -2.24
CA VAL A 63 -9.76 -1.80 -1.42
C VAL A 63 -8.24 -1.81 -1.29
N PHE A 64 -7.62 -2.98 -1.19
CA PHE A 64 -6.17 -3.10 -1.11
C PHE A 64 -5.48 -2.68 -2.41
N VAL A 65 -6.06 -2.99 -3.57
CA VAL A 65 -5.57 -2.47 -4.86
C VAL A 65 -5.63 -0.94 -4.90
N ILE A 66 -6.72 -0.34 -4.40
CA ILE A 66 -6.83 1.13 -4.29
C ILE A 66 -5.76 1.69 -3.36
N THR A 67 -5.50 1.03 -2.23
CA THR A 67 -4.44 1.40 -1.28
C THR A 67 -3.08 1.47 -1.97
N TYR A 68 -2.73 0.42 -2.73
CA TYR A 68 -1.46 0.35 -3.44
C TYR A 68 -1.32 1.41 -4.54
N ILE A 69 -2.44 1.77 -5.19
CA ILE A 69 -2.46 2.87 -6.16
C ILE A 69 -2.17 4.20 -5.45
N LEU A 70 -2.82 4.47 -4.31
CA LEU A 70 -2.62 5.70 -3.54
C LEU A 70 -1.18 5.84 -3.05
N ASP A 71 -0.60 4.75 -2.56
CA ASP A 71 0.80 4.66 -2.13
C ASP A 71 1.77 5.08 -3.25
N ASN A 72 1.66 4.47 -4.43
CA ASN A 72 2.50 4.87 -5.56
C ASN A 72 2.26 6.33 -6.01
N CYS A 73 1.05 6.87 -5.82
CA CYS A 73 0.77 8.26 -6.17
C CYS A 73 1.52 9.24 -5.26
N ASP A 74 1.69 8.94 -3.97
CA ASP A 74 2.27 9.90 -3.02
C ASP A 74 3.75 10.21 -3.34
N GLY A 75 4.54 9.20 -3.71
CA GLY A 75 5.96 9.32 -4.02
C GLY A 75 6.19 10.02 -5.34
N GLU A 76 5.27 9.87 -6.30
CA GLU A 76 5.29 10.62 -7.54
C GLU A 76 4.96 12.10 -7.33
N ILE A 77 3.93 12.37 -6.52
CA ILE A 77 3.53 13.75 -6.19
C ILE A 77 4.61 14.45 -5.38
N ALA A 78 5.28 13.75 -4.46
CA ALA A 78 6.42 14.28 -3.73
C ALA A 78 7.54 14.74 -4.67
N ARG A 79 7.87 13.95 -5.70
CA ARG A 79 8.89 14.30 -6.71
C ARG A 79 8.45 15.44 -7.62
N LEU A 80 7.18 15.49 -7.99
CA LEU A 80 6.64 16.50 -8.90
C LEU A 80 6.41 17.86 -8.24
N LYS A 81 6.03 17.88 -6.96
CA LYS A 81 5.80 19.11 -6.17
C LYS A 81 7.04 19.56 -5.39
N ASP A 82 8.18 18.89 -5.57
CA ASP A 82 9.42 19.10 -4.79
C ASP A 82 9.18 19.05 -3.27
N GLN A 83 8.29 18.15 -2.85
CA GLN A 83 7.91 17.91 -1.44
C GLN A 83 8.64 16.68 -0.86
N CYS A 84 9.66 16.17 -1.54
CA CYS A 84 10.49 15.09 -1.07
C CYS A 84 11.12 15.46 0.28
N SER A 85 10.84 14.67 1.31
CA SER A 85 11.40 14.87 2.65
C SER A 85 11.81 13.54 3.26
N THR A 86 12.84 13.57 4.12
CA THR A 86 13.27 12.39 4.88
C THR A 86 12.17 11.88 5.80
N PHE A 87 11.35 12.79 6.33
CA PHE A 87 10.17 12.43 7.12
C PHE A 87 9.14 11.68 6.27
N GLY A 88 8.78 12.22 5.10
CA GLY A 88 7.81 11.60 4.19
C GLY A 88 8.23 10.18 3.78
N MET A 89 9.49 9.97 3.39
CA MET A 89 10.01 8.63 3.07
C MET A 89 9.92 7.66 4.25
N ARG A 90 10.21 8.11 5.47
CA ARG A 90 10.09 7.25 6.67
C ARG A 90 8.64 6.97 7.03
N PHE A 91 7.77 7.95 6.83
CA PHE A 91 6.34 7.82 7.10
C PHE A 91 5.69 6.84 6.13
N ASP A 92 6.02 6.95 4.84
CA ASP A 92 5.64 6.02 3.78
C ASP A 92 6.02 4.57 4.13
N SER A 93 7.31 4.32 4.39
CA SER A 93 7.78 2.99 4.82
C SER A 93 7.12 2.48 6.12
N PHE A 94 6.79 3.38 7.04
CA PHE A 94 6.10 3.01 8.28
C PHE A 94 4.64 2.61 8.01
N VAL A 95 3.93 3.38 7.19
CA VAL A 95 2.56 3.08 6.77
C VAL A 95 2.51 1.73 6.05
N ASP A 96 3.44 1.48 5.14
CA ASP A 96 3.58 0.22 4.44
C ASP A 96 3.71 -0.97 5.39
N TRP A 97 4.58 -0.83 6.39
CA TRP A 97 4.80 -1.89 7.38
C TRP A 97 3.55 -2.13 8.24
N VAL A 98 2.87 -1.05 8.67
CA VAL A 98 1.63 -1.14 9.45
C VAL A 98 0.52 -1.82 8.66
N VAL A 99 0.32 -1.42 7.40
CA VAL A 99 -0.73 -1.97 6.53
C VAL A 99 -0.47 -3.45 6.23
N HIS A 100 0.77 -3.84 5.89
CA HIS A 100 1.11 -5.24 5.65
C HIS A 100 0.94 -6.09 6.90
N THR A 101 1.44 -5.62 8.05
CA THR A 101 1.31 -6.31 9.34
C THR A 101 -0.16 -6.55 9.69
N ALA A 102 -0.99 -5.52 9.55
CA ALA A 102 -2.43 -5.61 9.82
C ALA A 102 -3.13 -6.56 8.84
N LEU A 103 -2.78 -6.52 7.56
CA LEU A 103 -3.37 -7.38 6.53
C LEU A 103 -3.07 -8.86 6.79
N PHE A 104 -1.82 -9.21 7.11
CA PHE A 104 -1.43 -10.59 7.40
C PHE A 104 -2.07 -11.12 8.68
N ALA A 105 -2.11 -10.32 9.75
CA ALA A 105 -2.82 -10.67 10.97
C ALA A 105 -4.31 -10.88 10.69
N GLY A 106 -4.93 -9.98 9.92
CA GLY A 106 -6.33 -10.07 9.54
C GLY A 106 -6.65 -11.31 8.70
N LEU A 107 -5.79 -11.65 7.73
CA LEU A 107 -5.91 -12.85 6.91
C LEU A 107 -5.84 -14.12 7.78
N GLY A 108 -4.94 -14.16 8.75
CA GLY A 108 -4.83 -15.28 9.69
C GLY A 108 -6.09 -15.46 10.52
N ILE A 109 -6.63 -14.37 11.07
CA ILE A 109 -7.88 -14.38 11.85
C ILE A 109 -9.07 -14.84 10.99
N GLY A 110 -9.24 -14.23 9.80
CA GLY A 110 -10.34 -14.56 8.90
C GLY A 110 -10.28 -15.99 8.39
N ALA A 111 -9.09 -16.48 8.04
CA ALA A 111 -8.89 -17.85 7.59
C ALA A 111 -9.09 -18.87 8.71
N ALA A 112 -8.61 -18.59 9.93
CA ALA A 112 -8.84 -19.47 11.07
C ALA A 112 -10.33 -19.64 11.37
N ALA A 113 -11.11 -18.54 11.34
CA ALA A 113 -12.55 -18.57 11.53
C ALA A 113 -13.29 -19.33 10.41
N ARG A 114 -12.81 -19.22 9.15
CA ARG A 114 -13.43 -19.85 7.99
C ARG A 114 -13.16 -21.36 7.89
N PHE A 115 -11.94 -21.79 8.22
CA PHE A 115 -11.49 -23.18 8.08
C PHE A 115 -11.50 -23.97 9.39
N ASP A 116 -11.90 -23.34 10.50
CA ASP A 116 -11.92 -23.92 11.85
C ASP A 116 -10.57 -24.57 12.23
N ASN A 117 -9.47 -23.88 11.88
CA ASN A 117 -8.12 -24.38 12.07
C ASN A 117 -7.17 -23.26 12.54
N GLU A 118 -6.68 -23.40 13.77
CA GLU A 118 -5.77 -22.46 14.43
C GLU A 118 -4.42 -22.31 13.73
N LEU A 119 -4.01 -23.26 12.88
CA LEU A 119 -2.79 -23.14 12.09
C LEU A 119 -2.78 -21.86 11.25
N TRP A 120 -3.93 -21.48 10.67
CA TRP A 120 -4.05 -20.27 9.86
C TRP A 120 -3.85 -18.99 10.68
N PHE A 121 -4.30 -18.98 11.93
CA PHE A 121 -4.06 -17.87 12.84
C PHE A 121 -2.56 -17.70 13.08
N TRP A 122 -1.86 -18.78 13.44
CA TRP A 122 -0.42 -18.75 13.69
C TRP A 122 0.37 -18.37 12.43
N MET A 123 0.00 -18.89 11.26
CA MET A 123 0.63 -18.50 9.99
C MET A 123 0.46 -17.00 9.71
N GLY A 124 -0.74 -16.44 9.94
CA GLY A 124 -0.98 -15.01 9.78
C GLY A 124 -0.21 -14.16 10.78
N MET A 125 -0.14 -14.59 12.06
CA MET A 125 0.62 -13.87 13.10
C MET A 125 2.13 -13.90 12.85
N VAL A 126 2.68 -15.02 12.38
CA VAL A 126 4.10 -15.11 11.99
C VAL A 126 4.38 -14.23 10.78
N ALA A 127 3.51 -14.25 9.75
CA ALA A 127 3.64 -13.36 8.61
C ALA A 127 3.52 -11.87 8.98
N ALA A 128 2.68 -11.55 9.97
CA ALA A 128 2.54 -10.19 10.49
C ALA A 128 3.78 -9.72 11.28
N ALA A 129 4.54 -10.64 11.88
CA ALA A 129 5.74 -10.29 12.63
C ALA A 129 6.94 -9.90 11.74
N GLY A 130 6.94 -10.33 10.47
CA GLY A 130 8.02 -10.08 9.51
C GLY A 130 9.03 -11.22 9.42
#